data_AF-A0A3C0YP18-F1
#
_entry.id   AF-A0A3C0YP18-F1
#
_cell.length_a   1.000
_cell.length_b   1.000
_cell.length_c   1.000
_cell.angle_alpha   90.00
_cell.angle_beta   90.00
_cell.angle_gamma   90.00
#
_symmetry.space_group_name_H-M   'P 1'
#
loop_
_entity.id
_entity.type
_entity.pdbx_description
1 polymer ?
#
loop_
_entity_poly.entity_id
_entity_poly.type
_entity_poly.pdbx_seq_one_letter_code
_entity_poly.pdbx_strand_id
1 'polypeptide(L)'
;MIILTGGAGMIGSIIAWHLNTILDRKDIIIVDDIQHPDQWNNLSKRTYIDYLDKDDLFPWLEKKQNIEAIIHMGAISATTETDFNKLLNHNIR
;
A
#
# COMPACT_ATOMS: atom_id res chain seq x y z
N MET A 1 9.39 5.58 10.06
CA MET A 1 9.03 4.85 8.83
C MET A 1 7.55 4.53 8.84
N ILE A 2 6.86 4.89 7.77
CA ILE A 2 5.43 4.63 7.59
C ILE A 2 5.25 3.54 6.54
N ILE A 3 4.41 2.55 6.83
CA ILE A 3 3.99 1.56 5.85
C ILE A 3 2.65 2.00 5.28
N LEU A 4 2.53 2.04 3.95
CA LEU A 4 1.31 2.38 3.24
C LEU A 4 0.91 1.22 2.34
N THR A 5 -0.12 0.49 2.74
CA THR A 5 -0.70 -0.56 1.88
C THR A 5 -1.72 0.05 0.91
N GLY A 6 -1.87 -0.52 -0.28
CA GLY A 6 -2.76 0.02 -1.32
C GLY A 6 -2.24 1.34 -1.92
N GLY A 7 -0.92 1.60 -1.85
CA GLY A 7 -0.29 2.86 -2.27
C GLY A 7 -0.32 3.13 -3.78
N ALA A 8 -0.45 2.10 -4.62
CA ALA A 8 -0.66 2.18 -6.06
C ALA A 8 -2.15 2.36 -6.42
N GLY A 9 -3.06 2.19 -5.45
CA GLY A 9 -4.48 2.51 -5.59
C GLY A 9 -4.77 4.01 -5.58
N MET A 10 -6.03 4.37 -5.90
CA MET A 10 -6.48 5.77 -5.97
C MET A 10 -6.20 6.52 -4.66
N ILE A 11 -6.77 6.07 -3.53
CA ILE A 11 -6.65 6.77 -2.25
C ILE A 11 -5.23 6.68 -1.70
N GLY A 12 -4.61 5.50 -1.76
CA GLY A 12 -3.24 5.32 -1.28
C GLY A 12 -2.24 6.25 -1.97
N SER A 13 -2.35 6.45 -3.29
CA SER A 13 -1.45 7.35 -4.01
C SER A 13 -1.58 8.82 -3.61
N ILE A 14 -2.78 9.25 -3.19
CA ILE A 14 -3.03 10.59 -2.67
C ILE A 14 -2.48 10.74 -1.25
N ILE A 15 -2.55 9.68 -0.44
CA ILE A 15 -1.89 9.65 0.88
C ILE A 15 -0.37 9.75 0.72
N ALA A 16 0.22 8.98 -0.21
CA ALA A 16 1.64 9.07 -0.51
C ALA A 16 2.04 10.48 -0.98
N TRP A 17 1.21 11.11 -1.83
CA TRP A 17 1.41 12.49 -2.24
C TRP A 17 1.36 13.45 -1.04
N HIS A 18 0.37 13.33 -0.16
CA HIS A 18 0.23 14.18 1.01
C HIS A 18 1.42 14.02 1.96
N LEU A 19 1.84 12.79 2.23
CA LEU A 19 3.03 12.49 3.02
C LEU A 19 4.28 13.14 2.43
N ASN A 20 4.52 12.98 1.12
CA ASN A 20 5.68 13.57 0.47
C ASN A 20 5.66 15.11 0.41
N THR A 21 4.50 15.72 0.17
CA THR A 21 4.43 17.14 -0.21
C THR A 21 4.02 18.07 0.92
N ILE A 22 3.09 17.63 1.77
CA ILE A 22 2.57 18.46 2.87
C ILE A 22 3.35 18.20 4.16
N LEU A 23 3.75 16.93 4.38
CA LEU A 23 4.44 16.52 5.61
C LEU A 23 5.95 16.29 5.43
N ASP A 24 6.47 16.45 4.19
CA ASP A 24 7.86 16.19 3.79
C ASP A 24 8.41 14.82 4.26
N ARG A 25 7.54 13.81 4.32
CA ARG A 25 7.87 12.42 4.67
C ARG A 25 8.29 11.66 3.42
N LYS A 26 9.49 11.08 3.47
CA LYS A 26 10.07 10.25 2.39
C LYS A 26 10.35 8.82 2.85
N ASP A 27 10.27 8.57 4.14
CA ASP A 27 10.51 7.27 4.78
C ASP A 27 9.27 6.38 4.75
N ILE A 28 8.72 6.22 3.55
CA ILE A 28 7.51 5.45 3.26
C ILE A 28 7.91 4.12 2.60
N ILE A 29 7.30 3.03 3.04
CA ILE A 29 7.31 1.75 2.33
C ILE A 29 5.93 1.58 1.72
N ILE A 30 5.87 1.42 0.40
CA ILE A 30 4.60 1.15 -0.29
C ILE A 30 4.42 -0.36 -0.40
N VAL A 31 3.22 -0.83 -0.10
CA VAL A 31 2.83 -2.23 -0.26
C VAL A 31 1.62 -2.28 -1.18
N ASP A 32 1.67 -3.05 -2.25
CA ASP A 32 0.52 -3.19 -3.15
C ASP A 32 0.51 -4.53 -3.89
N ASP A 33 -0.57 -4.75 -4.64
CA ASP A 33 -0.75 -5.81 -5.63
C ASP A 33 -1.00 -5.12 -6.97
N ILE A 34 0.06 -4.98 -7.79
CA ILE A 34 -0.04 -4.34 -9.10
C ILE A 34 -0.70 -5.33 -10.08
N GLN A 35 -2.01 -5.16 -10.24
CA GLN A 35 -2.83 -5.93 -11.18
C GLN A 35 -2.86 -5.32 -12.58
N HIS A 36 -2.61 -4.01 -12.69
CA HIS A 36 -2.64 -3.28 -13.95
C HIS A 36 -1.41 -2.37 -14.12
N PRO A 37 -0.77 -2.35 -15.32
CA PRO A 37 0.40 -1.51 -15.58
C PRO A 37 0.18 -0.03 -15.26
N ASP A 38 -1.04 0.48 -15.46
CA ASP A 38 -1.37 1.89 -15.23
C ASP A 38 -1.26 2.31 -13.77
N GLN A 39 -1.34 1.38 -12.82
CA GLN A 39 -1.14 1.67 -11.39
C GLN A 39 0.28 2.19 -11.10
N TRP A 40 1.26 1.87 -11.96
CA TRP A 40 2.60 2.42 -11.86
C TRP A 40 2.62 3.96 -11.96
N ASN A 41 1.69 4.55 -12.74
CA ASN A 41 1.61 6.01 -12.89
C ASN A 41 1.34 6.70 -11.54
N ASN A 42 0.62 6.04 -10.64
CA ASN A 42 0.31 6.53 -9.31
C ASN A 42 1.55 6.57 -8.39
N LEU A 43 2.51 5.66 -8.62
CA LEU A 43 3.75 5.55 -7.85
C LEU A 43 4.90 6.38 -8.43
N SER A 44 4.97 6.50 -9.76
CA SER A 44 6.10 7.11 -10.50
C SER A 44 6.50 8.52 -10.05
N LYS A 45 5.56 9.28 -9.45
CA LYS A 45 5.76 10.66 -8.99
C LYS A 45 5.95 10.76 -7.47
N ARG A 46 6.04 9.63 -6.77
CA ARG A 46 6.15 9.55 -5.31
C ARG A 46 7.58 9.22 -4.90
N THR A 47 7.95 9.65 -3.71
CA THR A 47 9.23 9.30 -3.09
C THR A 47 8.95 8.34 -1.94
N TYR A 48 9.52 7.15 -2.04
CA TYR A 48 9.40 6.08 -1.06
C TYR A 48 10.72 5.32 -1.01
N ILE A 49 10.99 4.64 0.10
CA ILE A 49 12.22 3.87 0.31
C ILE A 49 12.20 2.61 -0.54
N ASP A 50 11.06 1.91 -0.54
CA ASP A 50 10.92 0.62 -1.19
C ASP A 50 9.45 0.32 -1.52
N TYR A 51 9.27 -0.63 -2.43
CA TYR A 51 7.99 -1.24 -2.77
C TYR A 51 8.03 -2.71 -2.36
N LEU A 52 6.96 -3.18 -1.71
CA LEU A 52 6.76 -4.59 -1.40
C LEU A 52 5.51 -5.09 -2.11
N ASP A 53 5.58 -6.32 -2.63
CA ASP A 53 4.37 -7.05 -2.98
C ASP A 53 3.55 -7.31 -1.70
N LYS A 54 2.22 -7.35 -1.81
CA LYS A 54 1.34 -7.64 -0.65
C LYS A 54 1.72 -8.92 0.07
N ASP A 55 2.20 -9.94 -0.65
CA ASP A 55 2.51 -11.26 -0.09
C ASP A 55 3.85 -11.25 0.67
N ASP A 56 4.70 -10.24 0.44
CA ASP A 56 5.97 -10.05 1.14
C ASP A 56 5.82 -9.30 2.46
N LEU A 57 4.67 -8.66 2.71
CA LEU A 57 4.50 -7.74 3.85
C LEU A 57 4.75 -8.42 5.20
N PHE A 58 4.06 -9.52 5.50
CA PHE A 58 4.18 -10.18 6.81
C PHE A 58 5.59 -10.75 7.05
N PRO A 59 6.21 -11.51 6.12
CA PRO A 59 7.60 -11.94 6.26
C PRO A 59 8.59 -10.79 6.42
N TRP A 60 8.30 -9.64 5.79
CA TRP A 60 9.10 -8.44 5.94
C TRP A 60 8.91 -7.80 7.32
N LEU A 61 7.67 -7.68 7.81
CA LEU A 61 7.34 -7.11 9.13
C LEU A 61 8.02 -7.87 10.28
N GLU A 62 8.07 -9.20 10.21
CA GLU A 62 8.72 -10.05 11.23
C GLU A 62 10.18 -9.68 11.49
N LYS A 63 10.86 -9.13 10.47
CA LYS A 63 12.29 -8.80 10.50
C LYS A 63 12.56 -7.33 10.78
N LYS A 64 11.52 -6.50 10.93
CA LYS A 64 11.65 -5.04 10.95
C LYS A 64 11.33 -4.48 12.33
N GLN A 65 12.06 -3.44 12.68
CA GLN A 65 11.90 -2.69 13.91
C GLN A 65 11.69 -1.21 13.55
N ASN A 66 11.17 -0.42 14.50
CA ASN A 66 10.98 1.03 14.36
C ASN A 66 9.98 1.46 13.26
N ILE A 67 8.86 0.73 13.14
CA ILE A 67 7.71 1.18 12.36
C ILE A 67 6.94 2.20 13.20
N GLU A 68 6.75 3.39 12.65
CA GLU A 68 6.07 4.49 13.32
C GLU A 68 4.55 4.37 13.18
N ALA A 69 4.10 4.04 11.97
CA ALA A 69 2.68 3.88 11.66
C ALA A 69 2.47 2.94 10.47
N ILE A 70 1.28 2.35 10.41
CA ILE A 70 0.77 1.61 9.26
C ILE A 70 -0.53 2.29 8.82
N ILE A 71 -0.57 2.75 7.58
CA ILE A 71 -1.76 3.26 6.92
C ILE A 71 -2.28 2.16 6.00
N HIS A 72 -3.41 1.56 6.38
CA HIS A 72 -3.95 0.41 5.69
C HIS A 72 -5.06 0.80 4.71
N MET A 73 -4.75 0.82 3.41
CA MET A 73 -5.71 1.12 2.33
C MET A 73 -5.78 0.03 1.26
N GLY A 74 -5.00 -1.05 1.40
CA GLY A 74 -5.04 -2.19 0.50
C GLY A 74 -6.29 -3.05 0.75
N ALA A 75 -7.16 -3.16 -0.25
CA ALA A 75 -8.35 -4.00 -0.22
C ALA A 75 -8.88 -4.24 -1.64
N ILE A 76 -9.61 -5.34 -1.82
CA ILE A 76 -10.50 -5.50 -2.98
C ILE A 76 -11.66 -4.51 -2.81
N SER A 77 -11.68 -3.48 -3.66
CA SER A 77 -12.69 -2.43 -3.64
C SER A 77 -13.78 -2.59 -4.72
N ALA A 78 -13.69 -3.65 -5.53
CA ALA A 78 -14.69 -3.95 -6.54
C ALA A 78 -16.01 -4.38 -5.87
N THR A 79 -17.03 -3.53 -5.97
CA THR A 79 -18.38 -3.82 -5.46
C THR A 79 -19.08 -4.95 -6.22
N THR A 80 -18.50 -5.39 -7.34
CA THR A 80 -18.96 -6.50 -8.17
C THR A 80 -18.24 -7.81 -7.88
N GLU A 81 -17.30 -7.85 -6.92
CA GLU A 81 -16.67 -9.10 -6.50
C GLU A 81 -17.71 -10.02 -5.84
N THR A 82 -17.74 -11.28 -6.24
CA THR A 82 -18.73 -12.27 -5.78
C THR A 82 -18.11 -13.40 -4.98
N ASP A 83 -16.78 -13.56 -5.03
CA ASP A 83 -16.08 -14.52 -4.19
C ASP A 83 -15.93 -13.98 -2.76
N PHE A 84 -16.82 -14.43 -1.88
CA PHE A 84 -16.79 -14.06 -0.47
C PHE A 84 -15.51 -14.50 0.25
N ASN A 85 -14.95 -15.67 -0.09
CA ASN A 85 -13.73 -16.15 0.57
C ASN A 85 -12.54 -15.27 0.20
N LYS A 86 -12.48 -14.83 -1.05
CA LYS A 86 -11.47 -13.87 -1.51
C LYS A 86 -11.60 -12.53 -0.78
N LEU A 87 -12.81 -11.98 -0.65
CA LEU A 87 -13.04 -10.75 0.13
C LEU A 87 -12.65 -10.91 1.60
N LEU A 88 -13.02 -12.04 2.22
CA LEU A 88 -12.70 -12.32 3.62
C LEU A 88 -11.19 -12.40 3.84
N ASN A 89 -10.46 -13.09 2.95
CA ASN A 89 -9.03 -13.27 3.07
C ASN A 89 -8.21 -12.03 2.73
N HIS A 90 -8.69 -11.16 1.84
CA HIS A 90 -7.92 -9.98 1.41
C HIS A 90 -8.28 -8.70 2.17
N ASN A 91 -9.49 -8.58 2.71
CA ASN A 91 -9.95 -7.33 3.32
C ASN A 91 -10.10 -7.40 4.84
N ILE A 92 -10.20 -8.61 5.42
CA ILE A 92 -10.56 -8.79 6.83
C ILE A 92 -9.53 -9.60 7.62
N ARG A 93 -8.92 -10.61 7.01
CA ARG A 93 -8.04 -11.59 7.68
C ARG A 93 -6.57 -11.40 7.33
#